data_AF-A0A8J8BG05-F1
#
_entry.id   AF-A0A8J8BG05-F1
#
_cell.length_a   1.000
_cell.length_b   1.000
_cell.length_c   1.000
_cell.angle_alpha   90.00
_cell.angle_beta   90.00
_cell.angle_gamma   90.00
#
_symmetry.space_group_name_H-M   'P 1'
#
loop_
_entity.id
_entity.type
_entity.pdbx_description
1 polymer ?
#
loop_
_entity_poly.entity_id
_entity_poly.type
_entity_poly.pdbx_seq_one_letter_code
_entity_poly.pdbx_strand_id
1 'polypeptide(L)'
;ILPEARGKVATILNEAEAYKETKVRQAKGDSVRFEKLLAEYKQATEVTRQRLYLEAMESVLNQVRSTYLLSEQSAGSVVPYLPLDQLQNRVRGSQEGQGN
;
A
#
# COMPACT_ATOMS: atom_id res chain seq x y z
N ILE A 1 8.60 -31.91 -30.60
CA ILE A 1 9.03 -30.63 -31.19
C ILE A 1 7.92 -29.82 -31.88
N LEU A 2 7.34 -30.22 -33.03
CA LEU A 2 6.34 -29.37 -33.73
C LEU A 2 5.03 -29.10 -32.95
N PRO A 3 4.44 -30.07 -32.21
CA PRO A 3 3.23 -29.82 -31.42
C PRO A 3 3.48 -28.94 -30.19
N GLU A 4 4.61 -29.14 -29.50
CA GLU A 4 5.00 -28.37 -28.31
C GLU A 4 5.29 -26.90 -28.66
N ALA A 5 5.92 -26.64 -29.81
CA ALA A 5 6.15 -25.28 -30.29
C ALA A 5 4.82 -24.54 -30.57
N ARG A 6 3.84 -25.22 -31.17
CA ARG A 6 2.49 -24.66 -31.41
C ARG A 6 1.76 -24.38 -30.10
N GLY A 7 1.86 -25.28 -29.12
CA GLY A 7 1.29 -25.08 -27.78
C GLY A 7 1.88 -23.85 -27.09
N LYS A 8 3.21 -23.68 -27.13
CA LYS A 8 3.90 -22.51 -26.55
C LYS A 8 3.45 -21.20 -27.22
N VAL A 9 3.33 -21.18 -28.55
CA VAL A 9 2.83 -20.00 -29.28
C VAL A 9 1.40 -19.66 -28.86
N ALA A 10 0.52 -20.67 -28.75
CA ALA A 10 -0.86 -20.46 -28.30
C ALA A 10 -0.93 -19.91 -26.88
N THR A 11 -0.12 -20.41 -25.95
CA THR A 11 -0.03 -19.88 -24.58
C THR A 11 0.39 -18.41 -24.58
N ILE A 12 1.46 -18.05 -25.30
CA ILE A 12 1.94 -16.67 -25.37
C ILE A 12 0.87 -15.73 -25.93
N LEU A 13 0.15 -16.15 -26.98
CA LEU A 13 -0.94 -15.36 -27.55
C LEU A 13 -2.09 -15.17 -26.56
N ASN A 14 -2.49 -16.23 -25.86
CA ASN A 14 -3.55 -16.15 -24.86
C ASN A 14 -3.17 -15.26 -23.68
N GLU A 15 -1.93 -15.35 -23.19
CA GLU A 15 -1.41 -14.48 -22.13
C GLU A 15 -1.37 -13.01 -22.57
N ALA A 16 -0.95 -12.74 -23.81
CA ALA A 16 -0.94 -11.39 -24.36
C ALA A 16 -2.36 -10.80 -24.49
N GLU A 17 -3.33 -11.58 -24.98
CA GLU A 17 -4.73 -11.13 -25.09
C GLU A 17 -5.34 -10.92 -23.70
N ALA A 18 -5.08 -11.83 -22.76
CA ALA A 18 -5.53 -11.70 -21.37
C ALA A 18 -4.93 -10.47 -20.68
N TYR A 19 -3.64 -10.19 -20.90
CA TYR A 19 -2.98 -9.00 -20.35
C TYR A 19 -3.58 -7.73 -20.93
N LYS A 20 -3.73 -7.65 -22.26
CA LYS A 20 -4.36 -6.53 -22.95
C LYS A 20 -5.76 -6.27 -22.39
N GLU A 21 -6.59 -7.30 -22.32
CA GLU A 21 -7.96 -7.17 -21.83
C GLU A 21 -7.99 -6.80 -20.34
N THR A 22 -7.09 -7.33 -19.53
CA THR A 22 -6.93 -6.93 -18.12
C THR A 22 -6.60 -5.45 -18.00
N LYS A 23 -5.67 -4.94 -18.81
CA LYS A 23 -5.31 -3.52 -18.84
C LYS A 23 -6.48 -2.63 -19.26
N VAL A 24 -7.22 -3.03 -20.30
CA VAL A 24 -8.41 -2.30 -20.75
C VAL A 24 -9.49 -2.29 -19.67
N ARG A 25 -9.75 -3.42 -19.01
CA ARG A 25 -10.73 -3.51 -17.92
C ARG A 25 -10.33 -2.69 -16.71
N GLN A 26 -9.06 -2.72 -16.31
CA GLN A 26 -8.53 -1.88 -15.24
C GLN A 26 -8.74 -0.40 -15.56
N ALA A 27 -8.31 0.06 -16.74
CA ALA A 27 -8.48 1.45 -17.14
C ALA A 27 -9.95 1.89 -17.13
N LYS A 28 -10.86 1.06 -17.66
CA LYS A 28 -12.31 1.34 -17.61
C LYS A 28 -12.84 1.43 -16.19
N GLY A 29 -12.44 0.50 -15.31
CA GLY A 29 -12.82 0.51 -13.90
C GLY A 29 -12.35 1.77 -13.19
N ASP A 30 -11.10 2.16 -13.42
CA ASP A 30 -10.52 3.37 -12.84
C ASP A 30 -11.22 4.64 -13.33
N SER A 31 -11.54 4.73 -14.62
CA SER A 31 -12.33 5.85 -15.18
C SER A 31 -13.71 5.95 -14.51
N VAL A 32 -14.44 4.83 -14.38
CA VAL A 32 -15.75 4.82 -13.72
C VAL A 32 -15.65 5.23 -12.25
N ARG A 33 -14.61 4.78 -11.53
CA ARG A 33 -14.37 5.20 -10.14
C ARG A 33 -14.07 6.69 -10.06
N PHE A 34 -13.28 7.22 -10.98
CA PHE A 34 -12.97 8.65 -11.05
C PHE A 34 -14.21 9.49 -11.33
N GLU A 35 -15.04 9.11 -12.31
CA GLU A 35 -16.27 9.83 -12.63
C GLU A 35 -17.23 9.89 -11.44
N LYS A 36 -17.39 8.78 -10.72
CA LYS A 36 -18.19 8.74 -9.48
C LYS A 36 -17.62 9.67 -8.42
N LEU A 37 -16.32 9.63 -8.19
CA LEU A 37 -15.67 10.51 -7.21
C LEU A 37 -15.81 11.99 -7.61
N LEU A 38 -15.68 12.31 -8.90
CA LEU A 38 -15.84 13.66 -9.42
C LEU A 38 -17.27 14.18 -9.21
N ALA A 39 -18.29 13.33 -9.40
CA ALA A 39 -19.68 13.69 -9.14
C ALA A 39 -19.91 14.05 -7.66
N GLU A 40 -19.37 13.27 -6.73
CA GLU A 40 -19.44 13.56 -5.29
C GLU A 40 -18.63 14.81 -4.92
N TYR A 41 -17.42 14.96 -5.48
CA TYR A 41 -16.58 16.13 -5.25
C TYR A 41 -17.26 17.42 -5.69
N LYS A 42 -17.97 17.43 -6.83
CA LYS A 42 -18.74 18.58 -7.29
C LYS A 42 -19.92 18.92 -6.37
N GLN A 43 -20.52 17.93 -5.72
CA GLN A 43 -21.62 18.14 -4.77
C GLN A 43 -21.12 18.72 -3.45
N ALA A 44 -19.96 18.28 -2.96
CA ALA A 44 -19.44 18.67 -1.65
C ALA A 44 -17.90 18.85 -1.67
N THR A 45 -17.43 19.90 -2.34
CA THR A 45 -16.00 20.16 -2.61
C THR A 45 -15.12 20.18 -1.36
N GLU A 46 -15.49 20.99 -0.35
CA GLU A 46 -14.63 21.23 0.82
C GLU A 46 -14.44 19.97 1.66
N VAL A 47 -15.54 19.29 2.00
CA VAL A 47 -15.49 18.06 2.82
C VAL A 47 -14.85 16.89 2.07
N THR A 48 -15.06 16.77 0.76
CA THR A 48 -14.46 15.70 -0.05
C THR A 48 -12.96 15.91 -0.19
N ARG A 49 -12.50 17.15 -0.40
CA ARG A 49 -11.07 17.49 -0.44
C ARG A 49 -10.40 17.18 0.90
N GLN A 50 -11.02 17.60 2.01
CA GLN A 50 -10.50 17.32 3.35
C GLN A 50 -10.39 15.82 3.61
N ARG A 51 -11.41 15.03 3.27
CA ARG A 51 -11.36 13.57 3.39
C ARG A 51 -10.21 12.97 2.60
N LEU A 52 -10.08 13.31 1.31
CA LEU A 52 -9.00 12.79 0.45
C LEU A 52 -7.61 13.12 1.00
N TYR A 53 -7.43 14.32 1.56
CA TYR A 53 -6.17 14.71 2.19
C TYR A 53 -5.88 13.88 3.44
N LEU A 54 -6.88 13.69 4.31
CA LEU A 54 -6.73 12.88 5.53
C LEU A 54 -6.45 11.42 5.20
N GLU A 55 -7.15 10.82 4.22
CA GLU A 55 -6.90 9.45 3.75
C GLU A 55 -5.49 9.30 3.17
N ALA A 56 -5.04 10.26 2.36
CA ALA A 56 -3.69 10.26 1.81
C ALA A 56 -2.63 10.37 2.92
N MET A 57 -2.86 11.27 3.89
CA MET A 57 -1.94 11.46 5.00
C MET A 57 -1.90 10.24 5.92
N GLU A 58 -3.04 9.61 6.19
CA GLU A 58 -3.12 8.34 6.90
C GLU A 58 -2.31 7.26 6.18
N SER A 59 -2.47 7.12 4.86
CA SER A 59 -1.68 6.14 4.08
C SER A 59 -0.18 6.42 4.14
N VAL A 60 0.23 7.68 4.08
CA VAL A 60 1.66 8.05 4.16
C VAL A 60 2.20 7.81 5.56
N LEU A 61 1.49 8.25 6.59
CA LEU A 61 1.90 8.11 8.00
C LEU A 61 1.91 6.64 8.45
N ASN A 62 0.98 5.80 7.98
CA ASN A 62 0.99 4.36 8.26
C ASN A 62 2.23 3.65 7.67
N GLN A 63 2.82 4.19 6.60
CA GLN A 63 4.07 3.67 6.03
C GLN A 63 5.31 4.14 6.81
N VAL A 64 5.19 5.19 7.63
CA VAL A 64 6.28 5.67 8.49
C VAL A 64 6.33 4.81 9.75
N ARG A 65 7.22 3.82 9.75
CA ARG A 65 7.44 2.87 10.87
C ARG A 65 7.95 3.50 12.17
N SER A 66 8.30 4.78 12.16
CA SER A 66 8.91 5.51 13.27
C SER A 66 8.23 6.87 13.46
N THR A 67 7.21 6.91 14.32
CA THR A 67 6.64 8.17 14.81
C THR A 67 7.54 8.70 15.93
N TYR A 68 8.27 9.80 15.68
CA TYR A 68 8.95 10.54 16.73
C TYR A 68 7.97 11.58 17.29
N LEU A 69 7.52 11.40 18.55
CA LEU A 69 6.72 12.39 19.24
C LEU A 69 7.66 13.49 19.77
N LEU A 70 7.66 14.66 19.13
CA LEU A 70 8.32 15.84 19.68
C LEU A 70 7.31 16.56 20.57
N SER A 71 7.51 16.51 21.89
CA SER A 71 6.80 17.38 22.82
C SER A 71 7.41 18.78 22.76
N GLU A 72 6.60 19.80 22.47
CA GLU A 72 7.02 21.21 22.45
C GLU A 72 7.57 21.68 23.81
N GLN A 73 7.24 21.00 24.92
CA GLN A 73 7.79 21.34 26.24
C GLN A 73 9.25 20.90 26.44
N SER A 74 9.85 20.13 25.52
CA SER A 74 11.20 19.61 25.68
C SER A 74 12.00 19.73 24.39
N ALA A 75 12.44 20.95 24.08
CA ALA A 75 13.36 21.30 23.00
C ALA A 75 14.79 20.67 23.13
N GLY A 76 14.92 19.48 23.71
CA GLY A 76 16.22 18.83 23.94
C GLY A 76 16.17 17.35 24.33
N SER A 77 15.00 16.71 24.44
CA SER A 77 14.91 15.29 24.79
C SER A 77 14.00 14.57 23.80
N VAL A 78 14.60 14.02 22.75
CA VAL A 78 13.92 13.10 21.83
C VAL A 78 13.80 11.76 22.57
N VAL A 79 12.62 11.47 23.09
CA VAL A 79 12.33 10.12 23.62
C VAL A 79 11.96 9.25 22.42
N PRO A 80 12.77 8.25 22.05
CA PRO A 80 12.43 7.35 20.95
C PRO A 80 11.17 6.55 21.34
N TYR A 81 10.13 6.65 20.51
CA TYR A 81 8.94 5.79 20.62
C TYR A 81 9.38 4.37 20.26
N LEU A 82 9.63 3.55 21.28
CA LEU A 82 9.94 2.14 21.10
C LEU A 82 8.63 1.35 21.17
N PRO A 83 8.08 0.86 20.04
CA PRO A 83 6.90 0.02 20.08
C PRO A 83 7.22 -1.28 20.82
N LEU A 84 6.41 -1.59 21.83
CA LEU A 84 6.58 -2.74 22.73
C LEU A 84 6.68 -4.08 21.98
N ASP A 85 6.06 -4.18 20.81
CA ASP A 85 6.12 -5.36 19.94
C ASP A 85 7.54 -5.69 19.48
N GLN A 86 8.38 -4.67 19.26
CA GLN A 86 9.79 -4.87 18.87
C GLN A 86 10.65 -5.35 20.04
N LEU A 87 10.30 -4.98 21.28
CA LEU A 87 10.94 -5.48 22.50
C LEU A 87 10.60 -6.95 22.70
N GLN A 88 9.34 -7.33 22.51
CA GLN A 88 8.89 -8.71 22.68
C GLN A 88 9.53 -9.67 21.65
N ASN A 89 9.68 -9.22 20.40
CA ASN A 89 10.40 -9.97 19.37
C ASN A 89 11.91 -10.05 19.62
N ARG A 90 12.54 -9.00 20.18
CA ARG A 90 13.96 -9.02 20.56
C ARG A 90 14.21 -9.96 21.75
N VAL A 91 13.30 -10.00 22.71
CA VAL A 91 13.34 -10.90 23.88
C VAL A 91 13.10 -12.36 23.47
N ARG A 92 12.20 -12.64 22.51
CA ARG A 92 12.03 -14.00 21.98
C ARG A 92 13.23 -14.47 21.15
N GLY A 93 13.77 -13.62 20.28
CA GLY A 93 14.93 -13.97 19.45
C GLY A 93 16.23 -14.19 20.24
N SER A 94 16.30 -13.77 21.50
CA SER A 94 17.45 -14.00 22.38
C SER A 94 17.32 -15.24 23.27
N GLN A 95 16.16 -15.91 23.29
CA GLN A 95 15.96 -17.18 24.03
C GLN A 95 16.12 -18.44 23.16
N GLU A 96 16.09 -18.32 21.82
CA GLU A 96 16.27 -19.47 20.91
C GLU A 96 17.75 -19.75 20.53
N GLY A 97 18.70 -18.98 21.06
CA GLY A 97 20.14 -19.10 20.76
C GLY A 97 21.01 -19.76 21.83
N GLN A 98 20.45 -20.23 22.95
CA GLN A 98 21.17 -20.94 24.01
C GLN A 98 20.51 -22.28 24.29
N GLY A 99 20.70 -23.22 23.36
CA GLY A 99 20.18 -24.57 23.45
C GLY A 99 20.86 -25.50 22.45
N ASN A 100 22.19 -25.65 22.58
CA ASN A 100 22.98 -26.81 22.17
C ASN A 100 24.25 -26.86 23.03
#